data_AF-U2TDS8-F1
#
_entry.id   AF-U2TDS8-F1
#
_cell.length_a   1.000
_cell.length_b   1.000
_cell.length_c   1.000
_cell.angle_alpha   90.00
_cell.angle_beta   90.00
_cell.angle_gamma   90.00
#
_symmetry.space_group_name_H-M   'P 1'
#
loop_
_entity.id
_entity.type
_entity.pdbx_description
1 polymer ?
#
loop_
_entity_poly.entity_id
_entity_poly.type
_entity_poly.pdbx_seq_one_letter_code
_entity_poly.pdbx_strand_id
1 'polypeptide(L)' 'MDLGLFEIRDTMDYPVLYSAIVAKADVLITGDKDILTVEHINRPEILTARDFVAKFGEDSENGQA' A
#
# COMPACT_ATOMS: atom_id res chain seq x y z
N MET A 1 -4.11 -23.42 12.63
CA MET A 1 -4.73 -22.20 12.10
C MET A 1 -3.59 -21.25 11.86
N ASP A 2 -3.23 -21.05 10.60
CA ASP A 2 -2.39 -19.91 10.26
C ASP A 2 -3.30 -18.68 10.36
N LEU A 3 -3.07 -17.87 11.39
CA LEU A 3 -3.84 -16.65 11.69
C LEU A 3 -3.16 -15.41 11.07
N GLY A 4 -2.05 -15.59 10.34
CA GLY A 4 -1.40 -14.51 9.63
C GLY A 4 -2.29 -14.09 8.45
N LEU A 5 -2.84 -12.88 8.51
CA LEU A 5 -3.53 -12.28 7.35
C LEU A 5 -2.61 -12.18 6.12
N PHE A 6 -1.29 -12.20 6.33
CA PHE A 6 -0.22 -12.11 5.33
C PHE A 6 1.09 -12.51 5.99
N GLU A 7 2.06 -12.95 5.18
CA GLU A 7 3.43 -13.20 5.61
C GLU A 7 4.26 -11.92 5.48
N ILE A 8 5.05 -11.62 6.52
CA ILE A 8 5.98 -10.49 6.54
C ILE A 8 7.35 -10.98 6.99
N ARG A 9 8.40 -10.42 6.39
CA ARG A 9 9.80 -10.73 6.73
C ARG A 9 10.22 -10.16 8.08
N ASP A 10 9.92 -8.89 8.35
CA ASP A 10 10.18 -8.24 9.64
C ASP A 10 8.91 -8.14 10.49
N THR A 11 8.89 -8.82 11.64
CA THR A 11 7.79 -8.77 12.60
C THR A 11 7.33 -7.35 12.98
N MET A 12 8.20 -6.35 12.88
CA MET A 12 7.89 -4.95 13.18
C MET A 12 7.15 -4.21 12.06
N ASP A 13 7.07 -4.78 10.85
CA ASP A 13 6.26 -4.22 9.77
C ASP A 13 4.78 -4.61 9.90
N TYR A 14 4.49 -5.68 10.64
CA TYR A 14 3.13 -6.17 10.84
C TYR A 14 2.18 -5.09 11.37
N PRO A 15 2.51 -4.31 12.41
CA PRO A 15 1.65 -3.23 12.88
C PRO A 15 1.37 -2.15 11.82
N VAL A 16 2.33 -1.84 10.94
CA VAL A 16 2.16 -0.82 9.89
C VAL A 16 1.09 -1.29 8.90
N LEU A 17 1.27 -2.48 8.33
CA LEU A 17 0.35 -3.01 7.34
C LEU A 17 -1.01 -3.36 7.94
N TYR A 18 -1.02 -3.93 9.15
CA TYR A 18 -2.25 -4.21 9.89
C TYR A 18 -3.05 -2.92 10.18
N SER A 19 -2.38 -1.83 10.55
CA SER A 19 -3.06 -0.55 10.80
C SER A 19 -3.74 -0.01 9.54
N ALA A 20 -3.08 -0.12 8.38
CA ALA A 20 -3.64 0.33 7.11
C ALA A 20 -4.87 -0.52 6.69
N ILE A 21 -4.83 -1.83 6.96
CA ILE A 21 -5.96 -2.75 6.73
C ILE A 21 -7.14 -2.40 7.65
N VAL A 22 -6.90 -2.24 8.95
CA VAL A 22 -7.94 -1.90 9.94
C VAL A 22 -8.54 -0.53 9.66
N ALA A 23 -7.71 0.44 9.25
CA ALA A 23 -8.16 1.77 8.85
C ALA A 23 -8.94 1.79 7.53
N LYS A 24 -9.01 0.65 6.81
CA LYS A 24 -9.60 0.52 5.47
C LYS A 24 -9.00 1.53 4.49
N ALA A 25 -7.68 1.71 4.56
CA ALA A 25 -6.99 2.55 3.60
C ALA A 25 -7.16 1.99 2.18
N ASP A 26 -7.38 2.87 1.21
CA ASP A 26 -7.40 2.47 -0.20
C ASP A 26 -5.98 2.18 -0.69
N VAL A 27 -5.01 2.99 -0.27
CA VAL A 27 -3.61 2.94 -0.69
C VAL A 27 -2.68 3.11 0.51
N LEU A 28 -1.63 2.28 0.57
CA LEU A 28 -0.48 2.44 1.44
C LEU A 28 0.73 2.82 0.60
N ILE A 29 1.22 4.06 0.76
CA ILE A 29 2.41 4.54 0.06
C ILE A 29 3.63 4.26 0.95
N THR A 30 4.60 3.51 0.44
CA THR A 30 5.82 3.19 1.19
C THR A 30 7.03 3.03 0.27
N GLY A 31 8.22 3.28 0.81
CA GLY A 31 9.50 2.91 0.17
C GLY A 31 10.09 1.61 0.72
N ASP A 32 9.41 0.99 1.70
CA ASP A 32 9.88 -0.24 2.35
C ASP A 32 9.70 -1.44 1.42
N LYS A 33 10.82 -2.10 1.08
CA LYS A 33 10.83 -3.23 0.16
C LYS A 33 10.14 -4.45 0.74
N ASP A 34 10.17 -4.64 2.07
CA ASP A 34 9.61 -5.83 2.69
C ASP A 34 8.09 -5.77 2.62
N ILE A 35 7.52 -4.59 2.90
CA ILE A 35 6.08 -4.33 2.75
C ILE A 35 5.64 -4.38 1.28
N LEU A 36 6.45 -3.84 0.36
CA LEU A 36 6.14 -3.85 -1.09
C LEU A 36 6.09 -5.27 -1.69
N THR A 37 6.79 -6.23 -1.08
CA THR A 37 6.81 -7.63 -1.55
C THR A 37 5.74 -8.50 -0.92
N VAL A 38 4.89 -7.97 -0.04
CA VAL A 38 3.83 -8.74 0.61
C VAL A 38 2.74 -9.09 -0.42
N GLU A 39 2.53 -10.39 -0.62
CA GLU A 39 1.52 -10.90 -1.53
C GLU A 39 0.19 -11.21 -0.79
N HIS A 40 -0.86 -11.50 -1.56
CA HIS A 40 -2.16 -11.94 -1.06
C HIS A 40 -2.95 -10.92 -0.20
N ILE A 41 -2.64 -9.62 -0.34
CA ILE A 41 -3.41 -8.54 0.27
C ILE A 41 -4.39 -7.94 -0.74
N ASN A 42 -5.68 -7.96 -0.39
CA ASN A 42 -6.73 -7.38 -1.24
C ASN A 42 -6.78 -5.85 -1.15
N ARG A 43 -6.62 -5.29 0.05
CA ARG A 43 -6.54 -3.85 0.36
C ARG A 43 -5.73 -3.64 1.65
N PRO A 44 -4.95 -2.56 1.79
CA PRO A 44 -4.75 -1.47 0.83
C PRO A 44 -3.94 -1.89 -0.40
N GLU A 45 -4.04 -1.14 -1.50
CA GLU A 45 -3.06 -1.22 -2.58
C GLU A 45 -1.72 -0.65 -2.09
N ILE A 46 -0.62 -1.38 -2.24
CA ILE A 46 0.69 -0.95 -1.75
C ILE A 46 1.50 -0.40 -2.92
N LEU A 47 1.92 0.87 -2.84
CA LEU A 47 2.60 1.57 -3.93
C LEU A 47 3.87 2.28 -3.43
N THR A 48 4.83 2.46 -4.33
CA THR A 48 5.88 3.47 -4.09
C THR A 48 5.31 4.88 -4.29
N ALA A 49 5.95 5.89 -3.71
CA ALA A 49 5.55 7.28 -3.93
C ALA A 49 5.55 7.66 -5.42
N ARG A 50 6.53 7.15 -6.19
CA ARG A 50 6.60 7.34 -7.63
C ARG A 50 5.38 6.73 -8.33
N ASP A 51 5.03 5.50 -7.99
CA ASP A 51 3.93 4.79 -8.66
C ASP A 51 2.58 5.40 -8.26
N PHE A 52 2.45 5.91 -7.03
CA PHE A 52 1.29 6.69 -6.60
C PHE A 52 1.11 7.95 -7.43
N VAL A 53 2.16 8.76 -7.60
CA VAL A 53 2.11 9.97 -8.44
C VAL A 53 1.86 9.62 -9.89
N ALA A 54 2.46 8.55 -10.43
CA ALA A 54 2.18 8.13 -11.80
C ALA A 54 0.72 7.70 -12.01
N LYS A 55 0.07 7.15 -10.97
CA LYS A 55 -1.31 6.65 -11.02
C LYS A 55 -2.35 7.74 -10.73
N PHE A 56 -2.06 8.68 -9.83
CA PHE A 56 -3.01 9.65 -9.30
C PHE A 56 -2.56 11.11 -9.41
N GLY A 57 -1.35 11.37 -9.88
CA GLY A 57 -0.69 12.66 -9.81
C GLY A 57 -1.13 13.70 -10.84
N GLU A 58 -2.12 13.43 -11.69
CA GLU A 58 -2.63 14.42 -12.65
C GLU A 58 -4.15 14.39 -12.83
N ASP A 59 -4.74 15.56 -12.58
CA ASP A 59 -5.99 16.10 -13.16
C ASP A 59 -5.80 17.64 -13.33
N SER A 60 -4.65 18.10 -13.83
CA SER A 60 -4.33 19.55 -13.87
C SER A 60 -3.82 20.11 -15.20
N GLU A 61 -3.85 19.35 -16.31
CA GLU A 61 -3.54 19.89 -17.65
C GLU A 61 -4.52 19.52 -18.77
N ASN A 62 -5.76 19.13 -18.45
CA ASN A 62 -6.85 19.04 -19.45
C ASN A 62 -7.97 20.05 -19.20
N GLY A 63 -7.59 21.29 -18.84
CA GLY A 63 -8.47 22.45 -18.93
C GLY A 63 -8.72 22.85 -20.39
N GLN A 64 -9.51 22.06 -21.11
CA GLN A 64 -10.24 22.55 -22.28
C GLN A 64 -11.61 23.05 -21.82
N ALA A 65 -11.73 24.36 -21.65
CA ALA A 65 -12.96 25.15 -21.79
C ALA A 65 -12.60 26.62 -22.04
#